data_AF-A0A8T7CSF3-F1
#
_entry.id   AF-A0A8T7CSF3-F1
#
_cell.length_a   1.000
_cell.length_b   1.000
_cell.length_c   1.000
_cell.angle_alpha   90.00
_cell.angle_beta   90.00
_cell.angle_gamma   90.00
#
_symmetry.space_group_name_H-M   'P 1'
#
loop_
_entity.id
_entity.type
_entity.pdbx_description
1 polymer ?
#
loop_
_entity_poly.entity_id
_entity_poly.type
_entity_poly.pdbx_seq_one_letter_code
_entity_poly.pdbx_strand_id
1 'polypeptide(L)'
;MMRVKNAGPLLIAIGIGAIYFQVARRFWGFYVVNSPVNELLVSKLARQGFELSYVLAISMHDFIVNVALALPFAALISFIRPARMRTYTLLALLTAVGFSFWGTNFSGLGSIWGEWTFWLNEAVFLVSLPLASLLMWQIRKRQHVT
;
A
#
# COMPACT_ATOMS: atom_id res chain seq x y z
N MET A 1 -0.93 -33.18 12.13
CA MET A 1 -2.36 -33.01 11.75
C MET A 1 -2.83 -31.62 12.18
N MET A 2 -2.67 -30.61 11.32
CA MET A 2 -2.93 -29.20 11.66
C MET A 2 -4.45 -28.95 11.58
N ARG A 3 -5.11 -28.76 12.73
CA ARG A 3 -6.58 -28.54 12.80
C ARG A 3 -6.98 -27.32 11.95
N VAL A 4 -7.98 -27.54 11.09
CA VAL A 4 -8.67 -26.59 10.18
C VAL A 4 -9.25 -25.33 10.88
N LYS A 5 -9.14 -25.21 12.21
CA LYS A 5 -9.57 -24.06 13.05
C LYS A 5 -8.86 -22.72 12.76
N ASN A 6 -7.91 -22.70 11.82
CA ASN A 6 -7.18 -21.49 11.42
C ASN A 6 -7.51 -21.02 9.99
N ALA A 7 -8.32 -21.76 9.22
CA ALA A 7 -8.60 -21.42 7.82
C ALA A 7 -9.39 -20.12 7.67
N GLY A 8 -10.41 -19.89 8.51
CA GLY A 8 -11.25 -18.67 8.45
C GLY A 8 -10.44 -17.37 8.53
N PRO A 9 -9.62 -17.15 9.59
CA PRO A 9 -8.75 -15.98 9.69
C PRO A 9 -7.81 -15.77 8.50
N LEU A 10 -7.31 -16.86 7.90
CA LEU A 10 -6.43 -16.79 6.73
C LEU A 10 -7.19 -16.33 5.49
N LEU A 11 -8.39 -16.88 5.26
CA LEU A 11 -9.26 -16.45 4.16
C LEU A 11 -9.68 -14.99 4.28
N ILE A 12 -9.96 -14.51 5.49
CA ILE A 12 -10.25 -13.09 5.73
C ILE A 12 -9.04 -12.22 5.37
N ALA A 13 -7.83 -12.62 5.77
CA ALA A 13 -6.61 -11.88 5.42
C ALA A 13 -6.36 -11.82 3.90
N ILE A 14 -6.62 -12.92 3.18
CA ILE A 14 -6.60 -12.95 1.70
C ILE A 14 -7.62 -11.96 1.14
N GLY A 15 -8.87 -12.02 1.62
CA GLY A 15 -9.93 -11.09 1.19
C GLY A 15 -9.56 -9.63 1.42
N ILE A 16 -8.98 -9.29 2.59
CA ILE A 16 -8.47 -7.95 2.88
C ILE A 16 -7.39 -7.54 1.87
N GLY A 17 -6.44 -8.43 1.56
CA GLY A 17 -5.40 -8.16 0.56
C GLY A 17 -5.97 -7.85 -0.83
N ALA A 18 -6.95 -8.64 -1.27
CA ALA A 18 -7.62 -8.41 -2.56
C ALA A 18 -8.38 -7.08 -2.58
N ILE A 19 -9.11 -6.75 -1.51
CA ILE A 19 -9.85 -5.47 -1.40
C ILE A 19 -8.87 -4.30 -1.34
N TYR A 20 -7.79 -4.41 -0.55
CA TYR A 20 -6.74 -3.40 -0.46
C TYR A 20 -6.16 -3.07 -1.83
N PHE A 21 -5.79 -4.08 -2.61
CA PHE A 21 -5.30 -3.88 -3.98
C PHE A 21 -6.32 -3.14 -4.85
N GLN A 22 -7.59 -3.54 -4.82
CA GLN A 22 -8.63 -2.90 -5.62
C GLN A 22 -8.86 -1.44 -5.22
N VAL A 23 -8.85 -1.14 -3.92
CA VAL A 23 -8.98 0.23 -3.41
C VAL A 23 -7.78 1.07 -3.82
N ALA A 24 -6.56 0.58 -3.64
CA ALA A 24 -5.34 1.28 -4.06
C ALA A 24 -5.34 1.56 -5.57
N ARG A 25 -5.66 0.54 -6.39
CA ARG A 25 -5.74 0.68 -7.85
C ARG A 25 -6.76 1.73 -8.28
N ARG A 26 -7.97 1.69 -7.71
CA ARG A 26 -9.03 2.67 -8.03
C ARG A 26 -8.67 4.07 -7.55
N PHE A 27 -8.13 4.19 -6.35
CA PHE A 27 -7.67 5.46 -5.81
C PHE A 27 -6.63 6.09 -6.73
N TRP A 28 -5.56 5.37 -7.06
CA TRP A 28 -4.49 5.91 -7.91
C TRP A 28 -4.95 6.14 -9.35
N GLY A 29 -5.78 5.25 -9.91
CA GLY A 29 -6.38 5.45 -11.23
C GLY A 29 -7.24 6.73 -11.32
N PHE A 30 -7.93 7.09 -10.24
CA PHE A 30 -8.68 8.34 -10.15
C PHE A 30 -7.78 9.54 -9.83
N TYR A 31 -6.86 9.38 -8.86
CA TYR A 31 -6.05 10.46 -8.30
C TYR A 31 -5.02 10.97 -9.31
N VAL A 32 -4.33 10.08 -10.04
CA VAL A 32 -3.34 10.49 -11.06
C VAL A 32 -3.97 11.40 -12.12
N VAL A 33 -5.24 11.16 -12.48
CA VAL A 33 -5.96 11.96 -13.48
C VAL A 33 -6.45 13.30 -12.93
N ASN A 34 -6.67 13.42 -11.61
CA ASN A 34 -7.36 14.56 -11.00
C ASN A 34 -6.59 15.18 -9.83
N SER A 35 -5.27 14.99 -9.72
CA SER A 35 -4.50 15.38 -8.52
C SER A 35 -4.14 16.88 -8.54
N PRO A 36 -4.78 17.73 -7.71
CA PRO A 36 -4.38 19.13 -7.59
C PRO A 36 -2.99 19.27 -6.94
N VAL A 37 -2.56 18.27 -6.15
CA VAL A 37 -1.24 18.26 -5.51
C VAL A 37 -0.15 18.10 -6.56
N ASN A 38 -0.35 17.23 -7.55
CA ASN A 38 0.61 17.06 -8.62
C ASN A 38 0.78 18.36 -9.44
N GLU A 39 -0.32 18.99 -9.83
CA GLU A 39 -0.29 20.28 -10.53
C GLU A 39 0.39 21.40 -9.71
N LEU A 40 0.10 21.44 -8.40
CA LEU A 40 0.75 22.37 -7.48
C LEU A 40 2.26 22.14 -7.41
N LEU A 41 2.70 20.89 -7.24
CA LEU A 41 4.12 20.56 -7.14
C LEU A 41 4.85 20.81 -8.46
N VAL A 42 4.24 20.48 -9.60
CA VAL A 42 4.81 20.77 -10.93
C VAL A 42 4.96 22.28 -11.12
N SER A 43 3.95 23.07 -10.79
CA SER A 43 3.96 24.53 -10.99
C SER A 43 4.93 25.26 -10.06
N LYS A 44 5.13 24.77 -8.83
CA LYS A 44 6.01 25.40 -7.83
C LYS A 44 7.45 24.91 -7.88
N LEU A 45 7.70 23.67 -8.31
CA LEU A 45 9.04 23.07 -8.26
C LEU A 45 9.56 22.72 -9.65
N ALA A 46 8.90 21.80 -10.37
CA ALA A 46 9.41 21.28 -11.64
C ALA A 46 9.58 22.40 -12.70
N ARG A 47 8.55 23.23 -12.89
CA ARG A 47 8.61 24.35 -13.87
C ARG A 47 9.58 25.47 -13.48
N GLN A 48 10.03 25.50 -12.23
CA GLN A 48 11.01 26.47 -11.73
C GLN A 48 12.44 25.91 -11.74
N GLY A 49 12.65 24.69 -12.26
CA GLY A 49 13.96 24.03 -12.33
C GLY A 49 14.34 23.24 -11.08
N PHE A 50 13.46 23.11 -10.08
CA PHE A 50 13.70 22.33 -8.86
C PHE A 50 13.25 20.87 -9.01
N GLU A 51 13.79 20.16 -10.00
CA GLU A 51 13.37 18.79 -10.35
C GLU A 51 13.57 17.79 -9.19
N LEU A 52 14.69 17.86 -8.48
CA LEU A 52 14.95 16.99 -7.35
C LEU A 52 13.96 17.23 -6.20
N SER A 53 13.68 18.50 -5.89
CA SER A 53 12.71 18.85 -4.86
C SER A 53 11.30 18.40 -5.23
N TYR A 54 10.93 18.51 -6.50
CA TYR A 54 9.67 17.98 -7.02
C TYR A 54 9.57 16.48 -6.80
N VAL A 55 10.60 15.72 -7.22
CA VAL A 55 10.67 14.26 -7.06
C VAL A 55 10.54 13.85 -5.60
N LEU A 56 11.27 14.51 -4.69
CA LEU A 56 11.20 14.20 -3.26
C LEU A 56 9.80 14.51 -2.69
N ALA A 57 9.22 15.65 -3.05
CA ALA A 57 7.92 16.07 -2.57
C ALA A 57 6.81 15.12 -3.03
N ILE A 58 6.78 14.74 -4.31
CA ILE A 58 5.77 13.81 -4.83
C ILE A 58 5.97 12.41 -4.25
N SER A 59 7.21 11.96 -4.09
CA SER A 59 7.50 10.65 -3.48
C SER A 59 7.05 10.58 -2.02
N MET A 60 7.29 11.64 -1.23
CA MET A 60 6.83 11.72 0.15
C MET A 60 5.31 11.78 0.24
N HIS A 61 4.66 12.56 -0.63
CA HIS A 61 3.21 12.61 -0.73
C HIS A 61 2.64 11.21 -1.02
N ASP A 62 3.15 10.53 -2.04
CA ASP A 62 2.64 9.22 -2.47
C ASP A 62 2.86 8.17 -1.39
N PHE A 63 3.99 8.24 -0.69
CA PHE A 63 4.24 7.39 0.47
C PHE A 63 3.21 7.60 1.59
N ILE A 64 2.96 8.85 1.97
CA ILE A 64 1.97 9.19 3.02
C ILE A 64 0.59 8.70 2.62
N VAL A 65 0.19 8.91 1.37
CA VAL A 65 -1.12 8.49 0.85
C VAL A 65 -1.25 6.97 0.85
N ASN A 66 -0.23 6.23 0.40
CA ASN A 66 -0.30 4.76 0.42
C ASN A 66 -0.36 4.21 1.86
N VAL A 67 0.41 4.78 2.80
CA VAL A 67 0.31 4.39 4.22
C VAL A 67 -1.09 4.70 4.76
N ALA A 68 -1.64 5.89 4.45
CA ALA A 68 -2.97 6.28 4.89
C ALA A 68 -4.08 5.37 4.32
N LEU A 69 -3.97 4.99 3.05
CA LEU A 69 -4.87 4.01 2.41
C LEU A 69 -4.75 2.63 3.05
N ALA A 70 -3.57 2.24 3.50
CA ALA A 70 -3.33 0.94 4.13
C ALA A 70 -3.80 0.86 5.59
N LEU A 71 -3.92 2.00 6.30
CA LEU A 71 -4.37 2.06 7.71
C LEU A 71 -5.70 1.33 7.99
N PRO A 72 -6.82 1.55 7.27
CA PRO A 72 -8.07 0.85 7.54
C PRO A 72 -7.91 -0.67 7.40
N PHE A 73 -7.11 -1.15 6.44
CA PHE A 73 -6.86 -2.57 6.25
C PHE A 73 -5.97 -3.16 7.35
N ALA A 74 -4.93 -2.42 7.76
CA ALA A 74 -4.11 -2.77 8.92
C ALA A 74 -4.95 -2.85 10.20
N ALA A 75 -5.91 -1.94 10.38
CA ALA A 75 -6.84 -1.98 11.49
C ALA A 75 -7.73 -3.24 11.43
N LEU A 76 -8.33 -3.56 10.28
CA LEU A 76 -9.10 -4.79 10.08
C LEU A 76 -8.29 -6.05 10.39
N ILE A 77 -7.05 -6.13 9.90
CA ILE A 77 -6.13 -7.25 10.18
C ILE A 77 -5.86 -7.38 11.68
N SER A 78 -5.71 -6.25 12.38
CA SER A 78 -5.49 -6.23 13.83
C SER A 78 -6.67 -6.81 14.62
N PHE A 79 -7.90 -6.74 14.09
CA PHE A 79 -9.09 -7.30 14.73
C PHE A 79 -9.25 -8.81 14.52
N ILE A 80 -8.66 -9.40 13.48
CA ILE A 80 -8.81 -10.84 13.21
C ILE A 80 -8.23 -11.68 14.35
N ARG A 81 -6.92 -11.54 14.61
CA ARG A 81 -6.18 -12.24 15.67
C ARG A 81 -4.87 -11.49 15.95
N PRO A 82 -4.81 -10.61 16.96
CA PRO A 82 -3.68 -9.72 17.22
C PRO A 82 -2.32 -10.43 17.33
N ALA A 83 -2.30 -11.62 17.96
CA ALA A 83 -1.08 -12.41 18.16
C ALA A 83 -0.42 -12.87 16.85
N ARG A 84 -1.15 -12.91 15.74
CA ARG A 84 -0.65 -13.34 14.41
C ARG A 84 -0.76 -12.23 13.35
N MET A 85 -0.87 -10.98 13.79
CA MET A 85 -1.04 -9.82 12.91
C MET A 85 0.02 -9.76 11.80
N ARG A 86 1.28 -10.10 12.09
CA ARG A 86 2.36 -10.16 11.11
C ARG A 86 2.09 -11.17 9.99
N THR A 87 1.66 -12.38 10.34
CA THR A 87 1.32 -13.44 9.38
C THR A 87 0.18 -13.02 8.47
N TYR A 88 -0.88 -12.42 9.02
CA TYR A 88 -2.02 -11.95 8.22
C TYR A 88 -1.67 -10.74 7.36
N THR A 89 -0.81 -9.84 7.85
CA THR A 89 -0.30 -8.71 7.05
C THR A 89 0.51 -9.21 5.86
N LEU A 90 1.42 -10.16 6.07
CA LEU A 90 2.19 -10.78 4.99
C LEU A 90 1.28 -11.48 3.99
N LEU A 91 0.28 -12.23 4.46
CA LEU A 91 -0.67 -12.91 3.57
C LEU A 91 -1.51 -11.94 2.74
N ALA A 92 -2.02 -10.86 3.37
CA ALA A 92 -2.75 -9.80 2.69
C ALA A 92 -1.86 -9.09 1.66
N LEU A 93 -0.61 -8.79 2.02
CA LEU A 93 0.38 -8.18 1.12
C LEU A 93 0.66 -9.09 -0.09
N LEU A 94 0.99 -10.37 0.16
CA LEU A 94 1.26 -11.34 -0.92
C LEU A 94 0.05 -11.52 -1.84
N THR A 95 -1.17 -11.48 -1.28
CA THR A 95 -2.39 -11.50 -2.08
C THR A 95 -2.47 -10.25 -2.95
N ALA A 96 -2.30 -9.06 -2.37
CA ALA A 96 -2.35 -7.80 -3.11
C ALA A 96 -1.33 -7.76 -4.26
N VAL A 97 -0.10 -8.24 -4.01
CA VAL A 97 0.96 -8.38 -5.02
C VAL A 97 0.54 -9.37 -6.10
N GLY A 98 0.05 -10.56 -5.74
CA GLY A 98 -0.43 -11.55 -6.69
C GLY A 98 -1.52 -11.00 -7.62
N PHE A 99 -2.45 -10.21 -7.08
CA PHE A 99 -3.47 -9.53 -7.88
C PHE A 99 -2.89 -8.42 -8.79
N SER A 100 -1.85 -7.72 -8.35
CA SER A 100 -1.11 -6.75 -9.18
C SER A 100 -0.53 -7.43 -10.42
N PHE A 101 0.18 -8.56 -10.24
CA PHE A 101 0.74 -9.31 -11.37
C PHE A 101 -0.33 -9.96 -12.25
N TRP A 102 -1.41 -10.50 -11.67
CA TRP A 102 -2.49 -11.12 -12.45
C TRP A 102 -3.22 -10.14 -13.36
N GLY A 103 -3.45 -8.91 -12.89
CA GLY A 103 -4.20 -7.88 -13.62
C GLY A 103 -3.38 -7.11 -14.66
N THR A 104 -2.08 -7.36 -14.76
CA THR A 104 -1.17 -6.54 -15.56
C THR A 104 -0.97 -7.13 -16.95
N ASN A 105 -1.13 -6.30 -17.99
CA ASN A 105 -0.79 -6.69 -19.35
C ASN A 105 0.71 -6.44 -19.61
N PHE A 106 1.50 -7.51 -19.55
CA PHE A 106 2.96 -7.45 -19.69
C PHE A 106 3.44 -7.00 -21.07
N SER A 107 2.60 -7.02 -22.10
CA SER A 107 3.00 -6.56 -23.44
C SER A 107 3.26 -5.05 -23.52
N GLY A 108 2.69 -4.26 -22.60
CA GLY A 108 2.90 -2.81 -22.49
C GLY A 108 3.91 -2.38 -21.42
N LEU A 109 4.43 -3.32 -20.64
CA LEU A 109 5.33 -3.02 -19.52
C LEU A 109 6.77 -2.68 -19.96
N GLY A 110 7.17 -3.02 -21.18
CA GLY A 110 8.56 -2.89 -21.64
C GLY A 110 9.15 -1.49 -21.54
N SER A 111 8.35 -0.44 -21.75
CA SER A 111 8.81 0.95 -21.61
C SER A 111 8.84 1.43 -20.15
N ILE A 112 7.96 0.91 -19.29
CA ILE A 112 7.78 1.38 -17.91
C ILE A 112 8.70 0.63 -16.94
N TRP A 113 9.06 -0.61 -17.26
CA TRP A 113 9.96 -1.44 -16.44
C TRP A 113 11.36 -0.84 -16.25
N GLY A 114 11.83 -0.05 -17.22
CA GLY A 114 13.10 0.65 -17.13
C GLY A 114 13.04 1.95 -16.31
N GLU A 115 11.84 2.43 -15.98
CA GLU A 115 11.69 3.66 -15.21
C GLU A 115 11.87 3.39 -13.72
N TRP A 116 12.84 4.05 -13.09
CA TRP A 116 13.10 3.91 -11.66
C TRP A 116 11.89 4.34 -10.81
N THR A 117 11.06 5.25 -11.32
CA THR A 117 9.81 5.73 -10.70
C THR A 117 8.77 4.61 -10.57
N PHE A 118 8.71 3.67 -11.52
CA PHE A 118 7.85 2.49 -11.44
C PHE A 118 8.24 1.64 -10.22
N TRP A 119 9.53 1.32 -10.10
CA TRP A 119 10.05 0.52 -8.98
C TRP A 119 9.90 1.22 -7.63
N LEU A 120 10.04 2.55 -7.61
CA LEU A 120 9.79 3.35 -6.41
C LEU A 120 8.32 3.21 -5.98
N ASN A 121 7.38 3.35 -6.90
CA ASN A 121 5.94 3.26 -6.61
C ASN A 121 5.54 1.86 -6.12
N GLU A 122 6.06 0.81 -6.74
CA GLU A 122 5.87 -0.56 -6.27
C GLU A 122 6.48 -0.79 -4.88
N ALA A 123 7.69 -0.29 -4.62
CA ALA A 123 8.33 -0.37 -3.31
C ALA A 123 7.51 0.35 -2.23
N VAL A 124 6.99 1.54 -2.54
CA VAL A 124 6.10 2.30 -1.64
C VAL A 124 4.84 1.49 -1.34
N PHE A 125 4.18 0.93 -2.36
CA PHE A 125 3.00 0.08 -2.19
C PHE A 125 3.28 -1.14 -1.29
N LEU A 126 4.42 -1.81 -1.53
CA LEU A 126 4.85 -3.00 -0.79
C LEU A 126 5.10 -2.72 0.69
N VAL A 127 5.69 -1.57 1.02
CA VAL A 127 6.04 -1.20 2.40
C VAL A 127 4.84 -0.61 3.16
N SER A 128 3.85 -0.06 2.46
CA SER A 128 2.75 0.68 3.06
C SER A 128 1.88 -0.16 4.01
N LEU A 129 1.48 -1.37 3.60
CA LEU A 129 0.67 -2.24 4.45
C LEU A 129 1.44 -2.77 5.68
N PRO A 130 2.69 -3.26 5.57
CA PRO A 130 3.55 -3.56 6.72
C PRO A 130 3.71 -2.39 7.68
N LEU A 131 3.95 -1.18 7.16
CA LEU A 131 4.16 0.00 7.99
C LEU A 131 2.87 0.41 8.72
N ALA A 132 1.73 0.44 8.02
CA ALA A 132 0.43 0.69 8.62
C ALA A 132 0.11 -0.34 9.72
N SER A 133 0.43 -1.62 9.49
CA SER A 133 0.31 -2.68 10.50
C SER A 133 1.22 -2.45 11.71
N LEU A 134 2.44 -1.96 11.51
CA LEU A 134 3.34 -1.63 12.61
C LEU A 134 2.79 -0.47 13.45
N LEU A 135 2.26 0.58 12.82
CA LEU A 135 1.63 1.72 13.49
C LEU A 135 0.42 1.26 14.32
N MET A 136 -0.46 0.44 13.74
CA MET A 136 -1.62 -0.12 14.45
C MET A 136 -1.23 -1.00 15.64
N TRP A 137 -0.14 -1.76 15.52
CA TRP A 137 0.40 -2.54 16.64
C TRP A 137 0.89 -1.63 17.77
N GLN A 138 1.59 -0.53 17.46
CA GLN A 138 2.04 0.44 18.47
C GLN A 138 0.86 1.10 19.19
N ILE A 139 -0.21 1.47 18.47
CA ILE A 139 -1.43 2.05 19.04
C ILE A 139 -2.07 1.07 20.03
N ARG A 140 -2.28 -0.19 19.62
CA ARG A 140 -2.86 -1.22 20.49
C ARG A 140 -2.01 -1.51 21.72
N LYS A 141 -0.68 -1.55 21.56
CA LYS A 141 0.24 -1.77 22.69
C LYS A 141 0.06 -0.70 23.76
N ARG A 142 -0.15 0.57 23.39
CA ARG A 142 -0.39 1.67 24.34
C ARG A 142 -1.73 1.53 25.08
N GLN A 143 -2.77 1.04 24.41
CA GLN A 143 -4.11 0.85 25.01
C GLN A 143 -4.16 -0.25 26.08
N HIS A 144 -3.23 -1.21 26.09
CA HIS A 144 -3.16 -2.27 27.09
C HIS A 144 -2.29 -1.94 28.30
N VAL A 145 -1.65 -0.76 28.32
CA VAL A 145 -0.75 -0.32 29.41
C VAL A 145 -1.45 0.68 30.34
N THR A 146 -2.64 1.15 29.97
CA THR A 146 -3.55 1.98 30.78
C THR A 146 -4.73 1.16 31.27
#